data_AF-A0A533ZFL5-F1
#
_entry.id   AF-A0A533ZFL5-F1
#
_cell.length_a   1.000
_cell.length_b   1.000
_cell.length_c   1.000
_cell.angle_alpha   90.00
_cell.angle_beta   90.00
_cell.angle_gamma   90.00
#
_symmetry.space_group_name_H-M   'P 1'
#
loop_
_entity.id
_entity.type
_entity.pdbx_description
1 polymer ?
#
loop_
_entity_poly.entity_id
_entity_poly.type
_entity_poly.pdbx_seq_one_letter_code
_entity_poly.pdbx_strand_id
1 'polypeptide(L)'
;MMCQTIARVTAVVLLLLGALLGPGSLLSPSQVKAQVISDYTAFPPFITNVTTPNILIIMDNSGSMEGRACDPTACGVLPDGTTSTVQTFVNTTLYTGCFDSMKCYDYDATDKRFGENAVDKSPKVLATACAAAQWDGNFINWATFRRFDAVKKALHGGDCAGTTAYFYFATRNADSTCPPIGTPPLITIKAQTRYMTTNSGQSTAGPTPSGAGGYAGRVPSTITNVAPLNSPANLYIHLRGGDDNMQGAFCVDDDAAPPLSSTRPRIRAFSIR
;
A
#
# COMPACT_ATOMS: atom_id res chain seq x y z
N MET A 1 19.73 102.69 25.04
CA MET A 1 20.56 101.46 24.93
C MET A 1 19.72 100.19 25.22
N MET A 2 18.57 100.00 24.58
CA MET A 2 17.66 98.86 24.87
C MET A 2 17.10 98.18 23.60
N CYS A 3 17.64 98.52 22.42
CA CYS A 3 17.15 98.02 21.12
C CYS A 3 18.15 97.08 20.41
N GLN A 4 19.31 96.80 21.01
CA GLN A 4 20.35 95.92 20.41
C GLN A 4 20.47 94.54 21.09
N THR A 5 19.85 94.34 22.25
CA THR A 5 19.89 93.07 23.00
C THR A 5 18.78 92.09 22.59
N ILE A 6 17.63 92.57 22.12
CA ILE A 6 16.50 91.70 21.70
C ILE A 6 16.80 90.99 20.37
N ALA A 7 17.47 91.67 19.42
CA ALA A 7 17.81 91.12 18.11
C ALA A 7 18.89 90.01 18.15
N ARG A 8 19.76 90.01 19.17
CA ARG A 8 20.79 88.97 19.33
C ARG A 8 20.25 87.71 20.03
N VAL A 9 19.26 87.85 20.92
CA VAL A 9 18.62 86.72 21.59
C VAL A 9 17.64 86.00 20.64
N THR A 10 16.92 86.72 19.78
CA THR A 10 16.04 86.09 18.77
C THR A 10 16.83 85.36 17.68
N ALA A 11 17.97 85.89 17.25
CA ALA A 11 18.82 85.22 16.26
C ALA A 11 19.43 83.90 16.78
N VAL A 12 19.83 83.84 18.06
CA VAL A 12 20.40 82.63 18.68
C VAL A 12 19.32 81.57 18.96
N VAL A 13 18.10 81.98 19.34
CA VAL A 13 16.97 81.06 19.55
C VAL A 13 16.44 80.49 18.22
N LEU A 14 16.44 81.27 17.13
CA LEU A 14 16.07 80.77 15.79
C LEU A 14 17.15 79.84 15.19
N LEU A 15 18.43 80.06 15.47
CA LEU A 15 19.52 79.16 15.06
C LEU A 15 19.52 77.83 15.86
N LEU A 16 19.08 77.84 17.12
CA LEU A 16 18.92 76.63 17.93
C LEU A 16 17.64 75.84 17.61
N LEU A 17 16.54 76.50 17.22
CA LEU A 17 15.33 75.81 16.74
C LEU A 17 15.46 75.28 15.31
N GLY A 18 16.28 75.92 14.45
CA GLY A 18 16.57 75.44 13.09
C GLY A 18 17.43 74.17 13.05
N ALA A 19 18.18 73.88 14.13
CA ALA A 19 18.96 72.64 14.27
C ALA A 19 18.13 71.44 14.73
N LEU A 20 16.90 71.65 15.22
CA LEU A 20 15.99 70.56 15.65
C LEU A 20 14.97 70.13 14.59
N LEU A 21 14.86 70.84 13.46
CA LEU A 21 13.83 70.60 12.43
C LEU A 21 14.43 70.55 11.01
N GLY A 22 15.51 69.79 10.83
CA GLY A 22 15.97 69.41 9.49
C GLY A 22 15.02 68.40 8.83
N PRO A 23 14.85 68.43 7.48
CA PRO A 23 14.04 67.47 6.75
C PRO A 23 14.79 66.13 6.67
N GLY A 24 14.64 65.34 7.73
CA GLY A 24 15.40 64.11 7.92
C GLY A 24 14.75 63.25 8.98
N SER A 25 13.44 63.01 8.85
CA SER A 25 12.73 61.94 9.53
C SER A 25 13.35 60.61 9.13
N LEU A 26 14.46 60.22 9.78
CA LEU A 26 14.92 58.83 9.82
C LEU A 26 14.01 58.04 10.78
N LEU A 27 12.71 58.00 10.46
CA LEU A 27 11.90 56.85 10.80
C LEU A 27 12.19 55.83 9.69
N SER A 28 13.29 55.10 9.83
CA SER A 28 13.41 53.83 9.12
C SER A 28 12.15 53.03 9.46
N PRO A 29 11.37 52.54 8.48
CA PRO A 29 10.33 51.59 8.80
C PRO A 29 11.00 50.42 9.52
N SER A 30 10.59 50.16 10.76
CA SER A 30 10.91 48.89 11.40
C SER A 30 10.40 47.81 10.45
N GLN A 31 11.33 47.12 9.76
CA GLN A 31 10.97 45.93 9.02
C GLN A 31 10.48 44.92 10.06
N VAL A 32 9.17 44.82 10.21
CA VAL A 32 8.55 43.66 10.85
C VAL A 32 8.83 42.48 9.93
N LYS A 33 9.95 41.79 10.16
CA LYS A 33 10.14 40.47 9.60
C LYS A 33 9.20 39.54 10.37
N ALA A 34 8.28 38.90 9.65
CA ALA A 34 7.54 37.78 10.22
C ALA A 34 8.55 36.74 10.68
N GLN A 35 8.53 36.40 11.97
CA GLN A 35 9.40 35.36 12.50
C GLN A 35 8.96 34.03 11.89
N VAL A 36 9.89 33.37 11.22
CA VAL A 36 9.69 32.02 10.68
C VAL A 36 10.04 31.01 11.77
N ILE A 37 9.46 29.82 11.74
CA ILE A 37 9.68 28.78 12.76
C ILE A 37 11.17 28.44 12.99
N SER A 38 12.04 28.74 12.00
CA SER A 38 13.49 28.63 12.10
C SER A 38 14.14 29.57 13.12
N ASP A 39 13.48 30.69 13.47
CA ASP A 39 13.98 31.65 14.47
C ASP A 39 13.80 31.14 15.92
N TYR A 40 13.10 30.02 16.10
CA TYR A 40 12.82 29.40 17.40
C TYR A 40 13.48 28.02 17.59
N THR A 41 14.29 27.55 16.65
CA THR A 41 14.98 26.27 16.80
C THR A 41 16.36 26.49 17.42
N ALA A 42 16.40 26.63 18.75
CA ALA A 42 17.65 26.54 19.50
C ALA A 42 18.06 25.07 19.63
N PHE A 43 18.86 24.58 18.68
CA PHE A 43 19.48 23.26 18.82
C PHE A 43 20.63 23.36 19.83
N PRO A 44 20.62 22.57 20.92
CA PRO A 44 21.72 22.59 21.87
C PRO A 44 23.04 22.20 21.17
N PRO A 45 24.17 22.84 21.51
CA PRO A 45 25.47 22.69 20.83
C PRO A 45 26.11 21.29 20.93
N PHE A 46 25.42 20.33 21.56
CA PHE A 46 25.80 18.92 21.63
C PHE A 46 25.15 18.06 20.52
N ILE A 47 24.18 18.60 19.78
CA ILE A 47 23.64 17.91 18.59
C ILE A 47 24.47 18.32 17.38
N THR A 48 25.68 17.79 17.30
CA THR A 48 26.48 17.82 16.07
C THR A 48 26.56 16.40 15.53
N ASN A 49 25.91 16.20 14.39
CA ASN A 49 25.70 14.94 13.66
C ASN A 49 24.64 14.00 14.23
N VAL A 50 23.40 14.20 13.77
CA VAL A 50 22.43 13.10 13.67
C VAL A 50 22.98 12.12 12.64
N THR A 51 23.68 11.09 13.10
CA THR A 51 24.07 9.97 12.23
C THR A 51 22.80 9.26 11.79
N THR A 52 22.71 8.86 10.52
CA THR A 52 21.56 8.06 10.05
C THR A 52 21.53 6.78 10.88
N PRO A 53 20.45 6.50 11.62
CA PRO A 53 20.39 5.30 12.44
C PRO A 53 20.43 4.06 11.55
N ASN A 54 21.37 3.15 11.83
CA ASN A 54 21.46 1.85 11.17
C ASN A 54 20.58 0.85 11.91
N ILE A 55 19.39 0.58 11.39
CA ILE A 55 18.51 -0.49 11.92
C ILE A 55 18.81 -1.76 11.13
N LEU A 56 19.35 -2.78 11.80
CA LEU A 56 19.48 -4.12 11.24
C LEU A 56 18.27 -4.97 11.68
N ILE A 57 17.48 -5.41 10.70
CA ILE A 57 16.37 -6.35 10.92
C ILE A 57 16.76 -7.69 10.31
N ILE A 58 16.81 -8.73 11.13
CA ILE A 58 17.00 -10.11 10.67
C ILE A 58 15.62 -10.77 10.67
N MET A 59 15.19 -11.25 9.51
CA MET A 59 13.91 -11.93 9.34
C MET A 59 14.13 -13.40 9.00
N ASP A 60 13.27 -14.26 9.54
CA ASP A 60 13.21 -15.65 9.10
C ASP A 60 12.82 -15.71 7.63
N ASN A 61 13.53 -16.54 6.88
CA ASN A 61 13.30 -16.80 5.46
C ASN A 61 13.23 -18.30 5.21
N SER A 62 12.74 -19.07 6.17
CA SER A 62 12.58 -20.52 6.01
C SER A 62 11.41 -20.83 5.08
N GLY A 63 11.38 -22.03 4.51
CA GLY A 63 10.25 -22.49 3.69
C GLY A 63 8.90 -22.46 4.42
N SER A 64 8.90 -22.50 5.76
CA SER A 64 7.67 -22.37 6.56
C SER A 64 6.97 -21.01 6.40
N MET A 65 7.72 -19.97 6.00
CA MET A 65 7.20 -18.63 5.75
C MET A 65 6.57 -18.47 4.35
N GLU A 66 6.80 -19.44 3.45
CA GLU A 66 6.22 -19.48 2.10
C GLU A 66 4.78 -20.03 2.10
N GLY A 67 4.37 -20.66 3.21
CA GLY A 67 3.00 -21.10 3.42
C GLY A 67 2.02 -19.93 3.50
N ARG A 68 0.74 -20.25 3.30
CA ARG A 68 -0.34 -19.29 3.48
C ARG A 68 -0.36 -18.77 4.91
N ALA A 69 -0.82 -17.53 5.05
CA ALA A 69 -1.05 -16.91 6.36
C ALA A 69 -2.20 -17.61 7.09
N CYS A 70 -3.19 -18.12 6.35
CA CYS A 70 -4.17 -19.05 6.87
C CYS A 70 -3.51 -20.42 7.10
N ASP A 71 -3.44 -20.83 8.36
CA ASP A 71 -2.88 -22.11 8.78
C ASP A 71 -3.77 -22.80 9.84
N PRO A 72 -3.45 -24.03 10.29
CA PRO A 72 -4.26 -24.75 11.26
C PRO A 72 -4.42 -24.07 12.63
N THR A 73 -3.56 -23.10 12.95
CA THR A 73 -3.55 -22.37 14.23
C THR A 73 -4.20 -20.99 14.14
N ALA A 74 -4.15 -20.35 12.97
CA ALA A 74 -4.76 -19.06 12.70
C ALA A 74 -5.11 -18.90 11.22
N CYS A 75 -6.39 -18.70 10.93
CA CYS A 75 -6.93 -18.56 9.58
C CYS A 75 -8.05 -17.50 9.53
N GLY A 76 -7.70 -16.26 9.85
CA GLY A 76 -8.63 -15.12 9.80
C GLY A 76 -9.45 -14.93 11.07
N VAL A 77 -10.31 -13.91 11.04
CA VAL A 77 -11.11 -13.47 12.20
C VAL A 77 -12.58 -13.79 11.95
N LEU A 78 -13.21 -14.46 12.91
CA LEU A 78 -14.63 -14.79 12.88
C LEU A 78 -15.51 -13.57 13.21
N PRO A 79 -16.82 -13.61 12.91
CA PRO A 79 -17.73 -12.50 13.22
C PRO A 79 -17.80 -12.13 14.71
N ASP A 80 -17.48 -13.07 15.60
CA ASP A 80 -17.42 -12.87 17.05
C ASP A 80 -16.07 -12.30 17.54
N GLY A 81 -15.13 -12.05 16.63
CA GLY A 81 -13.78 -11.54 16.92
C GLY A 81 -12.76 -12.62 17.29
N THR A 82 -13.13 -13.90 17.33
CA THR A 82 -12.20 -15.00 17.62
C THR A 82 -11.41 -15.42 16.38
N THR A 83 -10.30 -16.13 16.58
CA THR A 83 -9.46 -16.63 15.48
C THR A 83 -10.07 -17.91 14.91
N SER A 84 -10.29 -17.94 13.60
CA SER A 84 -10.68 -19.18 12.90
C SER A 84 -9.48 -20.10 12.76
N THR A 85 -9.69 -21.41 12.87
CA THR A 85 -8.71 -22.47 12.55
C THR A 85 -9.10 -23.27 11.30
N VAL A 86 -10.21 -22.89 10.66
CA VAL A 86 -10.74 -23.54 9.47
C VAL A 86 -9.95 -23.08 8.25
N GLN A 87 -9.19 -23.99 7.63
CA GLN A 87 -8.31 -23.67 6.50
C GLN A 87 -9.02 -23.56 5.15
N THR A 88 -10.24 -24.10 5.03
CA THR A 88 -11.09 -23.89 3.85
C THR A 88 -11.67 -22.48 3.89
N PHE A 89 -11.94 -21.91 2.71
CA PHE A 89 -12.56 -20.59 2.63
C PHE A 89 -13.94 -20.60 3.29
N VAL A 90 -14.15 -19.65 4.19
CA VAL A 90 -15.43 -19.37 4.82
C VAL A 90 -15.76 -17.91 4.57
N ASN A 91 -16.85 -17.65 3.86
CA ASN A 91 -17.20 -16.31 3.41
C ASN A 91 -17.50 -15.29 4.53
N THR A 92 -17.80 -15.76 5.74
CA THR A 92 -18.04 -14.95 6.95
C THR A 92 -16.77 -14.70 7.77
N THR A 93 -15.65 -15.35 7.43
CA THR A 93 -14.36 -15.11 8.07
C THR A 93 -13.65 -13.97 7.38
N LEU A 94 -13.16 -13.00 8.14
CA LEU A 94 -12.36 -11.89 7.64
C LEU A 94 -10.90 -12.33 7.49
N TYR A 95 -10.40 -12.35 6.26
CA TYR A 95 -9.01 -12.69 5.96
C TYR A 95 -8.19 -11.42 5.75
N THR A 96 -7.08 -11.31 6.46
CA THR A 96 -6.09 -10.24 6.25
C THR A 96 -5.33 -10.51 4.95
N GLY A 97 -5.07 -9.47 4.17
CA GLY A 97 -4.14 -9.56 3.05
C GLY A 97 -3.85 -8.22 2.39
N CYS A 98 -3.42 -8.22 1.13
CA CYS A 98 -3.08 -7.01 0.39
C CYS A 98 -4.30 -6.27 -0.18
N PHE A 99 -5.46 -6.91 -0.19
CA PHE A 99 -6.72 -6.38 -0.70
C PHE A 99 -7.60 -5.93 0.47
N ASP A 100 -8.48 -4.96 0.22
CA ASP A 100 -9.61 -4.71 1.11
C ASP A 100 -10.61 -5.88 0.99
N SER A 101 -10.85 -6.56 2.10
CA SER A 101 -11.76 -7.71 2.18
C SER A 101 -13.23 -7.34 1.97
N MET A 102 -13.57 -6.06 2.08
CA MET A 102 -14.94 -5.56 1.93
C MET A 102 -15.16 -4.94 0.53
N LYS A 103 -14.31 -5.27 -0.45
CA LYS A 103 -14.43 -4.76 -1.83
C LYS A 103 -14.39 -5.86 -2.88
N CYS A 104 -14.90 -5.53 -4.06
CA CYS A 104 -14.86 -6.35 -5.26
C CYS A 104 -13.89 -5.74 -6.27
N TYR A 105 -13.18 -6.58 -7.02
CA TYR A 105 -12.10 -6.17 -7.93
C TYR A 105 -12.30 -6.73 -9.33
N ASP A 106 -11.97 -5.92 -10.33
CA ASP A 106 -11.84 -6.36 -11.72
C ASP A 106 -10.38 -6.72 -11.99
N TYR A 107 -10.15 -7.84 -12.68
CA TYR A 107 -8.81 -8.23 -13.11
C TYR A 107 -8.52 -7.67 -14.49
N ASP A 108 -7.56 -6.74 -14.58
CA ASP A 108 -7.04 -6.26 -15.84
C ASP A 108 -5.95 -7.22 -16.33
N ALA A 109 -6.23 -7.96 -17.40
CA ALA A 109 -5.28 -8.88 -18.01
C ALA A 109 -4.13 -8.19 -18.76
N THR A 110 -4.28 -6.91 -19.12
CA THR A 110 -3.27 -6.08 -19.80
C THR A 110 -2.20 -5.65 -18.82
N ASP A 111 -2.62 -4.93 -17.76
CA ASP A 111 -1.73 -4.47 -16.68
C ASP A 111 -1.44 -5.57 -15.64
N LYS A 112 -2.15 -6.69 -15.72
CA LYS A 112 -2.03 -7.89 -14.87
C LYS A 112 -2.25 -7.60 -13.38
N ARG A 113 -3.21 -6.73 -13.08
CA ARG A 113 -3.50 -6.25 -11.73
C ARG A 113 -5.00 -6.20 -11.46
N PHE A 114 -5.35 -6.18 -10.18
CA PHE A 114 -6.71 -5.97 -9.73
C PHE A 114 -6.96 -4.48 -9.53
N GLY A 115 -7.90 -3.95 -10.30
CA GLY A 115 -8.44 -2.61 -10.10
C GLY A 115 -9.72 -2.65 -9.29
N GLU A 116 -9.90 -1.68 -8.40
CA GLU A 116 -11.23 -1.42 -7.84
C GLU A 116 -12.17 -1.07 -9.00
N ASN A 117 -13.36 -1.67 -9.00
CA ASN A 117 -14.35 -1.33 -10.01
C ASN A 117 -14.70 0.17 -9.88
N ALA A 118 -14.63 0.91 -10.98
CA ALA A 118 -14.86 2.35 -10.97
C ALA A 118 -16.29 2.74 -10.55
N VAL A 119 -17.25 1.81 -10.66
CA VAL A 119 -18.68 1.99 -10.39
C VAL A 119 -19.05 1.57 -8.96
N ASP A 120 -18.43 0.51 -8.42
CA ASP A 120 -18.71 -0.03 -7.07
C ASP A 120 -17.51 0.16 -6.13
N LYS A 121 -17.33 1.41 -5.68
CA LYS A 121 -16.31 1.78 -4.67
C LYS A 121 -16.76 1.59 -3.23
N SER A 122 -18.06 1.33 -3.04
CA SER A 122 -18.66 1.20 -1.71
C SER A 122 -18.24 -0.10 -1.05
N PRO A 123 -17.95 -0.10 0.26
CA PRO A 123 -17.68 -1.33 0.97
C PRO A 123 -18.93 -2.22 0.92
N LYS A 124 -18.77 -3.46 0.47
CA LYS A 124 -19.79 -4.50 0.60
C LYS A 124 -19.76 -5.06 2.02
N VAL A 125 -20.89 -5.62 2.44
CA VAL A 125 -20.93 -6.42 3.67
C VAL A 125 -20.16 -7.74 3.45
N LEU A 126 -19.50 -8.24 4.49
CA LEU A 126 -18.82 -9.53 4.48
C LEU A 126 -19.83 -10.63 4.12
N ALA A 127 -19.39 -11.68 3.43
CA ALA A 127 -20.27 -12.71 2.87
C ALA A 127 -21.26 -12.25 1.77
N THR A 128 -21.31 -10.98 1.38
CA THR A 128 -22.05 -10.55 0.18
C THR A 128 -21.28 -10.90 -1.10
N ALA A 129 -22.00 -11.39 -2.11
CA ALA A 129 -21.43 -11.72 -3.41
C ALA A 129 -21.03 -10.48 -4.22
N CYS A 130 -19.95 -10.62 -4.98
CA CYS A 130 -19.56 -9.68 -6.02
C CYS A 130 -20.35 -9.95 -7.31
N ALA A 131 -20.31 -9.00 -8.26
CA ALA A 131 -20.88 -9.21 -9.57
C ALA A 131 -20.20 -10.37 -10.31
N ALA A 132 -20.87 -10.94 -11.30
CA ALA A 132 -20.43 -12.18 -11.96
C ALA A 132 -19.04 -12.11 -12.61
N ALA A 133 -18.55 -10.92 -12.98
CA ALA A 133 -17.23 -10.71 -13.60
C ALA A 133 -16.14 -10.29 -12.59
N GLN A 134 -16.48 -10.16 -11.31
CA GLN A 134 -15.61 -9.57 -10.29
C GLN A 134 -15.07 -10.61 -9.31
N TRP A 135 -13.94 -10.26 -8.70
CA TRP A 135 -13.30 -11.01 -7.63
C TRP A 135 -13.62 -10.43 -6.26
N ASP A 136 -13.83 -11.28 -5.27
CA ASP A 136 -13.92 -10.88 -3.87
C ASP A 136 -12.53 -10.68 -3.25
N GLY A 137 -12.26 -9.48 -2.73
CA GLY A 137 -11.02 -9.19 -2.01
C GLY A 137 -10.77 -10.11 -0.81
N ASN A 138 -11.81 -10.50 -0.09
CA ASN A 138 -11.68 -11.43 1.05
C ASN A 138 -11.22 -12.82 0.58
N PHE A 139 -11.75 -13.28 -0.56
CA PHE A 139 -11.36 -14.54 -1.18
C PHE A 139 -9.91 -14.49 -1.67
N ILE A 140 -9.50 -13.41 -2.34
CA ILE A 140 -8.11 -13.24 -2.81
C ILE A 140 -7.14 -13.18 -1.63
N ASN A 141 -7.50 -12.51 -0.52
CA ASN A 141 -6.70 -12.46 0.69
C ASN A 141 -6.48 -13.87 1.26
N TRP A 142 -7.54 -14.65 1.46
CA TRP A 142 -7.43 -16.06 1.88
C TRP A 142 -6.55 -16.89 0.93
N ALA A 143 -6.77 -16.71 -0.38
CA ALA A 143 -6.14 -17.51 -1.40
C ALA A 143 -4.63 -17.21 -1.55
N THR A 144 -4.21 -15.95 -1.44
CA THR A 144 -2.89 -15.51 -1.93
C THR A 144 -1.97 -14.98 -0.83
N PHE A 145 -2.49 -14.65 0.35
CA PHE A 145 -1.68 -14.05 1.40
C PHE A 145 -0.83 -15.10 2.11
N ARG A 146 0.49 -14.89 2.14
CA ARG A 146 1.45 -15.75 2.84
C ARG A 146 2.02 -15.09 4.07
N ARG A 147 2.66 -15.89 4.92
CA ARG A 147 3.28 -15.42 6.16
C ARG A 147 4.38 -14.39 5.90
N PHE A 148 5.16 -14.58 4.84
CA PHE A 148 6.17 -13.58 4.44
C PHE A 148 5.53 -12.26 3.97
N ASP A 149 4.37 -12.32 3.30
CA ASP A 149 3.63 -11.13 2.87
C ASP A 149 3.09 -10.34 4.08
N ALA A 150 2.73 -11.03 5.17
CA ALA A 150 2.31 -10.39 6.42
C ALA A 150 3.44 -9.57 7.05
N VAL A 151 4.65 -10.14 7.15
CA VAL A 151 5.81 -9.43 7.70
C VAL A 151 6.18 -8.22 6.84
N LYS A 152 6.23 -8.39 5.51
CA LYS A 152 6.49 -7.29 4.57
C LYS A 152 5.44 -6.19 4.64
N LYS A 153 4.17 -6.57 4.75
CA LYS A 153 3.08 -5.61 4.90
C LYS A 153 3.22 -4.81 6.20
N ALA A 154 3.64 -5.45 7.30
CA ALA A 154 3.87 -4.79 8.57
C ALA A 154 5.07 -3.83 8.55
N LEU A 155 6.16 -4.20 7.85
CA LEU A 155 7.39 -3.41 7.82
C LEU A 155 7.34 -2.24 6.84
N HIS A 156 6.94 -2.49 5.59
CA HIS A 156 6.99 -1.48 4.53
C HIS A 156 5.70 -1.37 3.73
N GLY A 157 4.63 -2.09 4.10
CA GLY A 157 3.35 -2.04 3.40
C GLY A 157 3.26 -2.93 2.15
N GLY A 158 4.29 -3.73 1.88
CA GLY A 158 4.37 -4.67 0.76
C GLY A 158 5.33 -4.24 -0.36
N ASP A 159 5.59 -5.14 -1.31
CA ASP A 159 6.53 -4.89 -2.41
C ASP A 159 5.87 -4.01 -3.48
N CYS A 160 6.60 -3.02 -3.99
CA CYS A 160 6.10 -2.17 -5.07
C CYS A 160 6.14 -2.91 -6.41
N ALA A 161 5.09 -2.81 -7.21
CA ALA A 161 5.08 -3.31 -8.58
C ALA A 161 5.79 -2.32 -9.54
N GLY A 162 6.59 -2.85 -10.46
CA GLY A 162 7.34 -2.05 -11.45
C GLY A 162 6.70 -2.02 -12.83
N THR A 163 7.14 -1.07 -13.67
CA THR A 163 6.64 -0.80 -15.03
C THR A 163 7.22 -1.73 -16.10
N THR A 164 8.42 -2.27 -15.87
CA THR A 164 8.99 -3.28 -16.78
C THR A 164 8.33 -4.60 -16.46
N ALA A 165 7.67 -5.17 -17.47
CA ALA A 165 7.05 -6.48 -17.43
C ALA A 165 7.89 -7.47 -16.61
N TYR A 166 7.24 -8.04 -15.59
CA TYR A 166 7.37 -9.44 -15.16
C TYR A 166 8.27 -9.86 -14.01
N PHE A 167 9.12 -9.02 -13.40
CA PHE A 167 10.03 -9.65 -12.43
C PHE A 167 10.52 -8.81 -11.27
N TYR A 168 10.67 -7.50 -11.45
CA TYR A 168 11.39 -6.71 -10.46
C TYR A 168 10.44 -5.94 -9.53
N PHE A 169 10.83 -5.88 -8.26
CA PHE A 169 10.31 -4.90 -7.32
C PHE A 169 10.67 -3.51 -7.84
N ALA A 170 9.74 -2.57 -7.80
CA ALA A 170 10.10 -1.19 -8.06
C ALA A 170 10.84 -0.64 -6.84
N THR A 171 11.91 0.11 -7.10
CA THR A 171 12.47 0.98 -6.07
C THR A 171 11.40 1.99 -5.68
N ARG A 172 11.22 2.20 -4.37
CA ARG A 172 10.37 3.27 -3.88
C ARG A 172 10.92 4.62 -4.31
N ASN A 173 10.04 5.59 -4.46
CA ASN A 173 10.40 6.99 -4.63
C ASN A 173 11.15 7.49 -3.38
N ALA A 174 11.80 8.65 -3.49
CA ALA A 174 12.56 9.24 -2.38
C ALA A 174 11.69 9.53 -1.14
N ASP A 175 10.38 9.73 -1.33
CA ASP A 175 9.38 9.88 -0.27
C ASP A 175 8.89 8.53 0.31
N SER A 176 9.55 7.42 -0.04
CA SER A 176 9.18 6.05 0.32
C SER A 176 7.84 5.56 -0.26
N THR A 177 7.22 6.27 -1.20
CA THR A 177 6.02 5.80 -1.91
C THR A 177 6.38 4.83 -3.03
N CYS A 178 5.43 3.97 -3.42
CA CYS A 178 5.61 3.13 -4.61
C CYS A 178 5.30 3.96 -5.87
N PRO A 179 6.08 3.83 -6.95
CA PRO A 179 5.77 4.52 -8.19
C PRO A 179 4.45 3.99 -8.79
N PRO A 180 3.60 4.87 -9.34
CA PRO A 180 2.37 4.46 -9.99
C PRO A 180 2.66 3.74 -11.31
N ILE A 181 1.89 2.71 -11.63
CA ILE A 181 2.03 1.89 -12.84
C ILE A 181 0.69 1.67 -13.53
N GLY A 182 0.74 1.16 -14.77
CA GLY A 182 -0.44 0.79 -15.57
C GLY A 182 -1.25 1.98 -16.11
N THR A 183 -2.38 1.68 -16.71
CA THR A 183 -3.31 2.65 -17.30
C THR A 183 -4.70 2.47 -16.69
N PRO A 184 -5.18 3.40 -15.82
CA PRO A 184 -4.54 4.63 -15.36
C PRO A 184 -3.37 4.38 -14.39
N PRO A 185 -2.43 5.35 -14.25
CA PRO A 185 -1.28 5.21 -13.37
C PRO A 185 -1.72 5.22 -11.90
N LEU A 186 -1.67 4.04 -11.26
CA LEU A 186 -2.08 3.84 -9.87
C LEU A 186 -1.01 3.08 -9.08
N ILE A 187 -0.94 3.36 -7.77
CA ILE A 187 -0.01 2.68 -6.87
C ILE A 187 -0.41 1.21 -6.79
N THR A 188 0.52 0.32 -7.12
CA THR A 188 0.25 -1.12 -7.13
C THR A 188 1.22 -1.84 -6.19
N ILE A 189 0.65 -2.55 -5.21
CA ILE A 189 1.39 -3.40 -4.27
C ILE A 189 1.24 -4.84 -4.73
N LYS A 190 2.35 -5.57 -4.73
CA LYS A 190 2.41 -6.99 -5.05
C LYS A 190 2.79 -7.82 -3.84
N ALA A 191 2.21 -9.02 -3.75
CA ALA A 191 2.72 -10.08 -2.90
C ALA A 191 4.10 -10.56 -3.41
N GLN A 192 4.88 -11.22 -2.55
CA GLN A 192 6.19 -11.76 -2.89
C GLN A 192 6.13 -12.73 -4.09
N THR A 193 7.11 -12.65 -4.99
CA THR A 193 7.08 -13.40 -6.26
C THR A 193 8.11 -14.51 -6.34
N ARG A 194 9.05 -14.57 -5.38
CA ARG A 194 10.13 -15.56 -5.34
C ARG A 194 9.90 -16.57 -4.22
N TYR A 195 10.10 -17.83 -4.55
CA TYR A 195 10.22 -18.95 -3.61
C TYR A 195 11.71 -19.33 -3.57
N MET A 196 12.19 -19.77 -2.42
CA MET A 196 13.60 -20.00 -2.15
C MET A 196 14.14 -21.28 -2.78
N THR A 197 13.28 -22.26 -3.12
CA THR A 197 13.72 -23.52 -3.75
C THR A 197 12.67 -24.08 -4.69
N THR A 198 13.12 -24.89 -5.65
CA THR A 198 12.29 -25.63 -6.61
C THR A 198 11.39 -26.68 -5.96
N ASN A 199 11.70 -27.11 -4.73
CA ASN A 199 11.01 -28.21 -4.05
C ASN A 199 9.94 -27.74 -3.04
N SER A 200 9.95 -26.46 -2.66
CA SER A 200 8.91 -25.82 -1.82
C SER A 200 8.13 -24.74 -2.57
N GLY A 201 8.32 -24.64 -3.89
CA GLY A 201 7.77 -23.60 -4.76
C GLY A 201 6.26 -23.64 -4.97
N GLN A 202 5.51 -24.42 -4.20
CA GLN A 202 4.06 -24.58 -4.38
C GLN A 202 3.29 -24.75 -3.06
N SER A 203 2.12 -24.10 -2.99
CA SER A 203 1.09 -24.37 -2.00
C SER A 203 -0.25 -24.58 -2.70
N THR A 204 -1.04 -25.57 -2.28
CA THR A 204 -2.41 -25.82 -2.76
C THR A 204 -3.40 -25.59 -1.62
N ALA A 205 -4.48 -24.84 -1.88
CA ALA A 205 -5.52 -24.61 -0.89
C ALA A 205 -6.42 -25.83 -0.83
N GLY A 206 -7.07 -26.04 0.32
CA GLY A 206 -8.16 -27.01 0.41
C GLY A 206 -9.30 -26.69 -0.58
N PRO A 207 -10.17 -27.69 -0.85
CA PRO A 207 -11.28 -27.51 -1.77
C PRO A 207 -12.20 -26.39 -1.30
N THR A 208 -12.58 -25.51 -2.23
CA THR A 208 -13.63 -24.52 -2.01
C THR A 208 -14.89 -24.95 -2.74
N PRO A 209 -16.01 -25.23 -2.05
CA PRO A 209 -17.24 -25.66 -2.70
C PRO A 209 -17.86 -24.60 -3.61
N SER A 210 -18.69 -25.03 -4.57
CA SER A 210 -19.45 -24.13 -5.46
C SER A 210 -20.66 -23.45 -4.82
N GLY A 211 -21.06 -23.86 -3.61
CA GLY A 211 -22.27 -23.36 -2.95
C GLY A 211 -22.20 -21.91 -2.44
N ALA A 212 -23.35 -21.41 -1.97
CA ALA A 212 -23.45 -20.13 -1.28
C ALA A 212 -22.66 -20.16 0.04
N GLY A 213 -21.41 -19.69 0.00
CA GLY A 213 -20.46 -19.86 1.10
C GLY A 213 -19.05 -20.17 0.63
N GLY A 214 -18.92 -20.77 -0.56
CA GLY A 214 -17.65 -21.06 -1.20
C GLY A 214 -17.32 -20.07 -2.31
N TYR A 215 -16.94 -20.53 -3.50
CA TYR A 215 -16.39 -19.66 -4.55
C TYR A 215 -17.46 -18.95 -5.40
N ALA A 216 -18.73 -19.37 -5.34
CA ALA A 216 -19.80 -18.73 -6.11
C ALA A 216 -20.02 -17.28 -5.68
N GLY A 217 -19.98 -16.36 -6.66
CA GLY A 217 -20.04 -14.93 -6.42
C GLY A 217 -18.81 -14.37 -5.70
N ARG A 218 -17.67 -15.07 -5.76
CA ARG A 218 -16.36 -14.68 -5.21
C ARG A 218 -15.26 -14.73 -6.25
N VAL A 219 -15.39 -15.68 -7.16
CA VAL A 219 -14.57 -15.84 -8.36
C VAL A 219 -15.45 -15.56 -9.57
N PRO A 220 -14.95 -14.86 -10.61
CA PRO A 220 -15.72 -14.60 -11.80
C PRO A 220 -16.24 -15.86 -12.49
N SER A 221 -17.50 -15.83 -12.91
CA SER A 221 -18.11 -16.90 -13.70
C SER A 221 -17.47 -17.03 -15.09
N THR A 222 -16.89 -15.95 -15.60
CA THR A 222 -16.09 -15.95 -16.84
C THR A 222 -14.83 -16.81 -16.75
N ILE A 223 -14.45 -17.23 -15.55
CA ILE A 223 -13.31 -18.11 -15.28
C ILE A 223 -13.81 -19.48 -14.84
N THR A 224 -14.79 -19.54 -13.93
CA THR A 224 -15.25 -20.82 -13.40
C THR A 224 -16.15 -21.58 -14.36
N ASN A 225 -16.91 -20.91 -15.24
CA ASN A 225 -17.92 -21.55 -16.10
C ASN A 225 -17.44 -21.73 -17.55
N VAL A 226 -16.14 -21.55 -17.80
CA VAL A 226 -15.52 -21.78 -19.10
C VAL A 226 -14.55 -22.96 -19.00
N ALA A 227 -14.28 -23.61 -20.12
CA ALA A 227 -13.26 -24.64 -20.18
C ALA A 227 -11.88 -24.05 -19.79
N PRO A 228 -11.05 -24.78 -19.02
CA PRO A 228 -11.21 -26.18 -18.64
C PRO A 228 -12.02 -26.45 -17.35
N LEU A 229 -12.39 -25.41 -16.59
CA LEU A 229 -13.01 -25.54 -15.25
C LEU A 229 -14.47 -26.02 -15.29
N ASN A 230 -15.28 -25.51 -16.22
CA ASN A 230 -16.65 -25.95 -16.48
C ASN A 230 -17.54 -26.14 -15.22
N SER A 231 -17.58 -25.14 -14.35
CA SER A 231 -18.36 -25.09 -13.11
C SER A 231 -18.08 -26.28 -12.18
N PRO A 232 -16.86 -26.40 -11.66
CA PRO A 232 -16.44 -27.58 -10.90
C PRO A 232 -17.14 -27.65 -9.53
N ALA A 233 -17.35 -28.85 -8.98
CA ALA A 233 -17.96 -28.97 -7.66
C ALA A 233 -17.11 -28.32 -6.55
N ASN A 234 -15.79 -28.40 -6.70
CA ASN A 234 -14.80 -27.78 -5.83
C ASN A 234 -13.76 -27.03 -6.66
N LEU A 235 -13.34 -25.89 -6.15
CA LEU A 235 -12.27 -25.08 -6.71
C LEU A 235 -11.02 -25.21 -5.85
N TYR A 236 -9.87 -25.32 -6.50
CA TYR A 236 -8.56 -25.38 -5.88
C TYR A 236 -7.72 -24.17 -6.31
N ILE A 237 -7.01 -23.59 -5.36
CA ILE A 237 -6.11 -22.46 -5.62
C ILE A 237 -4.67 -22.88 -5.38
N HIS A 238 -3.87 -22.84 -6.44
CA HIS A 238 -2.45 -23.13 -6.37
C HIS A 238 -1.66 -21.83 -6.38
N LEU A 239 -0.83 -21.65 -5.36
CA LEU A 239 0.25 -20.67 -5.37
C LEU A 239 1.49 -21.39 -5.87
N ARG A 240 2.14 -20.84 -6.89
CA ARG A 240 3.47 -21.31 -7.31
C ARG A 240 4.44 -20.15 -7.43
N GLY A 241 5.71 -20.43 -7.23
CA GLY A 241 6.76 -19.58 -7.76
C GLY A 241 7.94 -20.38 -8.29
N GLY A 242 8.74 -19.71 -9.10
CA GLY A 242 9.79 -20.32 -9.90
C GLY A 242 9.82 -19.75 -11.33
N ASP A 243 10.80 -20.22 -12.10
CA ASP A 243 11.18 -19.71 -13.43
C ASP A 243 10.20 -20.09 -14.54
N ASP A 244 9.18 -20.91 -14.25
CA ASP A 244 8.12 -21.33 -15.18
C ASP A 244 7.03 -20.25 -15.42
N ASN A 245 7.39 -18.97 -15.31
CA ASN A 245 6.51 -17.82 -15.57
C ASN A 245 5.28 -17.70 -14.63
N MET A 246 5.26 -18.38 -13.48
CA MET A 246 4.22 -18.26 -12.44
C MET A 246 4.58 -17.33 -11.27
N GLN A 247 5.74 -16.67 -11.29
CA GLN A 247 6.18 -15.47 -10.53
C GLN A 247 5.18 -14.78 -9.57
N GLY A 248 4.72 -15.44 -8.51
CA GLY A 248 3.72 -14.92 -7.55
C GLY A 248 2.29 -14.76 -8.10
N ALA A 249 1.98 -15.47 -9.18
CA ALA A 249 0.63 -15.69 -9.66
C ALA A 249 -0.01 -16.86 -8.91
N PHE A 250 -1.34 -16.86 -8.82
CA PHE A 250 -2.11 -18.01 -8.41
C PHE A 250 -2.82 -18.60 -9.62
N CYS A 251 -3.04 -19.92 -9.58
CA CYS A 251 -3.81 -20.65 -10.57
C CYS A 251 -5.09 -21.16 -9.94
N VAL A 252 -6.15 -21.11 -10.72
CA VAL A 252 -7.47 -21.66 -10.37
C VAL A 252 -7.64 -22.98 -11.08
N ASP A 253 -7.98 -24.02 -10.33
CA ASP A 253 -8.07 -25.40 -10.82
C ASP A 253 -9.30 -26.13 -10.27
N ASP A 254 -9.70 -27.23 -10.91
CA ASP A 254 -10.80 -28.11 -10.50
C ASP A 254 -10.33 -29.36 -9.74
N ASP A 255 -9.01 -29.56 -9.61
CA ASP A 255 -8.44 -30.65 -8.82
C ASP A 255 -7.33 -30.21 -7.85
N ALA A 256 -6.98 -31.10 -6.92
CA ALA A 256 -5.88 -30.86 -5.99
C ALA A 256 -4.50 -31.00 -6.64
N ALA A 257 -4.45 -31.50 -7.88
CA ALA A 257 -3.22 -31.79 -8.57
C ALA A 257 -2.62 -30.47 -9.08
N PRO A 258 -1.33 -30.22 -8.81
CA PRO A 258 -0.64 -29.09 -9.40
C PRO A 258 -0.76 -29.07 -10.94
N PRO A 259 -1.32 -28.02 -11.58
CA PRO A 259 -1.39 -27.98 -13.04
C PRO A 259 -0.01 -27.89 -13.67
N LEU A 260 0.29 -28.70 -14.68
CA LEU A 260 1.50 -28.53 -15.49
C LEU A 260 1.48 -27.14 -16.14
N SER A 261 2.66 -26.53 -16.34
CA SER A 261 2.81 -25.08 -16.36
C SER A 261 1.96 -24.29 -17.37
N SER A 262 1.33 -24.89 -18.39
CA SER A 262 0.70 -24.19 -19.52
C SER A 262 -0.83 -24.26 -19.66
N THR A 263 -1.58 -25.02 -18.86
CA THR A 263 -2.99 -25.36 -19.23
C THR A 263 -4.11 -24.63 -18.49
N ARG A 264 -3.82 -23.81 -17.47
CA ARG A 264 -4.83 -23.21 -16.59
C ARG A 264 -4.79 -21.67 -16.54
N PRO A 265 -5.90 -20.99 -16.21
CA PRO A 265 -5.94 -19.53 -16.08
C PRO A 265 -4.96 -19.06 -14.99
N ARG A 266 -4.06 -18.16 -15.38
CA ARG A 266 -3.01 -17.59 -14.51
C ARG A 266 -3.41 -16.18 -14.11
N ILE A 267 -3.51 -15.92 -12.82
CA ILE A 267 -3.99 -14.64 -12.31
C ILE A 267 -2.97 -14.10 -11.32
N ARG A 268 -2.56 -12.87 -11.54
CA ARG A 268 -1.54 -12.23 -10.69
C ARG A 268 -2.21 -11.45 -9.58
N ALA A 269 -1.86 -11.76 -8.34
CA ALA A 269 -2.34 -11.10 -7.14
C ALA A 269 -1.64 -9.74 -6.90
N PHE A 270 -1.81 -8.81 -7.83
CA PHE A 270 -1.34 -7.44 -7.68
C PHE A 270 -2.51 -6.54 -7.30
N SER A 271 -2.44 -5.96 -6.12
CA SER A 271 -3.48 -5.09 -5.55
C SER A 271 -3.17 -3.64 -5.88
N ILE A 272 -4.13 -2.91 -6.45
CA ILE A 272 -4.06 -1.45 -6.52
C ILE A 272 -4.42 -0.89 -5.14
N ARG A 273 -3.64 0.07 -4.65
CA ARG A 273 -3.95 0.89 -3.47
C ARG A 273 -4.37 2.29 -3.88
#